data_AF-A0A358AZN9-F1
#
_entry.id   AF-A0A358AZN9-F1
#
_cell.length_a   1.000
_cell.length_b   1.000
_cell.length_c   1.000
_cell.angle_alpha   90.00
_cell.angle_beta   90.00
_cell.angle_gamma   90.00
#
_symmetry.space_group_name_H-M   'P 1'
#
loop_
_entity.id
_entity.type
_entity.pdbx_description
1 polymer ?
#
loop_
_entity_poly.entity_id
_entity_poly.type
_entity_poly.pdbx_seq_one_letter_code
_entity_poly.pdbx_strand_id
1 'polypeptide(L)' 'MRDAGDPIRVLHTAITLSGIADMGPALPFLTEADPALWPRIEAAAKELLAHEMAARAAQAA' A
#
# COMPACT_ATOMS: atom_id res chain seq x y z
N MET A 1 1.13 -12.36 0.16
CA MET A 1 1.94 -11.27 -0.45
C MET A 1 2.91 -10.68 0.55
N ARG A 2 2.45 -10.33 1.77
CA ARG A 2 3.34 -9.97 2.88
C ARG A 2 4.35 -11.05 3.26
N ASP A 3 4.05 -12.33 3.00
CA ASP A 3 5.00 -13.42 3.25
C ASP A 3 5.99 -13.66 2.10
N ALA A 4 5.73 -13.04 0.94
CA ALA A 4 6.56 -13.17 -0.27
C ALA A 4 7.52 -11.99 -0.47
N GLY A 5 7.42 -10.93 0.36
CA GLY A 5 8.30 -9.77 0.35
C GLY A 5 8.41 -9.18 1.75
N ASP A 6 9.34 -8.24 1.97
CA ASP A 6 9.48 -7.60 3.28
C ASP A 6 8.21 -6.78 3.63
N PRO A 7 7.54 -7.04 4.76
CA PRO A 7 6.26 -6.39 5.09
C PRO A 7 6.34 -4.87 5.21
N ILE A 8 7.45 -4.33 5.70
CA ILE A 8 7.64 -2.88 5.86
C ILE A 8 7.75 -2.23 4.48
N ARG A 9 8.55 -2.85 3.60
CA ARG A 9 8.73 -2.38 2.22
C ARG A 9 7.43 -2.42 1.44
N VAL A 10 6.67 -3.52 1.57
CA VAL A 10 5.35 -3.67 0.95
C VAL A 10 4.37 -2.58 1.43
N LEU A 11 4.36 -2.26 2.73
CA LEU A 11 3.47 -1.25 3.28
C LEU A 11 3.83 0.16 2.79
N HIS A 12 5.12 0.53 2.82
CA HIS A 12 5.58 1.83 2.32
C HIS A 12 5.19 2.03 0.86
N THR A 13 5.48 1.06 0.00
CA THR A 13 5.10 1.08 -1.42
C THR A 13 3.57 1.14 -1.61
N ALA A 14 2.79 0.40 -0.81
CA ALA A 14 1.32 0.40 -0.90
C ALA A 14 0.70 1.78 -0.64
N ILE A 15 1.24 2.55 0.30
CA ILE A 15 0.71 3.88 0.63
C ILE A 15 0.87 4.84 -0.55
N THR A 16 2.04 4.84 -1.20
CA THR A 16 2.27 5.64 -2.40
C THR A 16 1.42 5.17 -3.57
N LEU A 17 1.36 3.87 -3.85
CA LEU A 17 0.58 3.34 -4.97
C LEU A 17 -0.94 3.47 -4.80
N SER A 18 -1.44 3.50 -3.55
CA SER A 18 -2.85 3.78 -3.28
C SER A 18 -3.24 5.25 -3.47
N GLY A 19 -2.26 6.16 -3.55
CA GLY A 19 -2.49 7.60 -3.67
C GLY A 19 -2.89 8.27 -2.36
N ILE A 20 -2.79 7.58 -1.22
CA ILE A 20 -3.12 8.15 0.10
C ILE A 20 -2.09 9.20 0.51
N ALA A 21 -0.80 8.94 0.25
CA ALA A 21 0.29 9.87 0.53
C ALA A 21 1.52 9.53 -0.33
N ASP A 22 2.25 10.56 -0.76
CA ASP A 22 3.59 10.39 -1.30
C ASP A 22 4.56 10.14 -0.13
N MET A 23 5.14 8.93 -0.10
CA MET A 23 6.02 8.51 0.98
C MET A 23 7.49 8.84 0.70
N GLY A 24 7.76 9.53 -0.41
CA GLY A 24 9.10 9.88 -0.85
C GLY A 24 9.95 8.67 -1.28
N PRO A 25 11.16 8.91 -1.77
CA PRO A 25 12.07 7.83 -2.15
C PRO A 25 12.46 7.00 -0.93
N ALA A 26 12.78 5.73 -1.19
CA ALA A 26 13.44 4.85 -0.24
C ALA A 26 14.65 5.56 0.43
N LEU A 27 14.65 5.66 1.78
CA LEU A 27 15.80 6.19 2.53
C LEU A 27 17.04 5.31 2.30
N PRO A 28 18.28 5.79 2.53
CA PRO A 28 19.50 5.03 2.21
C PRO A 28 19.58 3.61 2.80
N PHE A 29 18.81 3.32 3.86
CA PHE A 29 18.73 2.01 4.51
C PHE A 29 17.34 1.34 4.41
N LEU A 30 16.39 1.97 3.71
CA LEU A 30 15.06 1.44 3.44
C LEU A 30 14.94 1.24 1.94
N THR A 31 14.82 0.00 1.46
CA THR A 31 14.63 -0.27 0.02
C THR A 31 13.14 -0.38 -0.30
N GLU A 32 12.67 0.15 -1.43
CA GLU A 32 11.29 -0.05 -1.92
C GLU A 32 10.98 -1.54 -2.08
N ALA A 33 9.72 -1.96 -2.07
CA ALA A 33 9.37 -3.35 -2.40
C ALA A 33 9.85 -3.71 -3.81
N ASP A 34 10.08 -5.00 -4.07
CA ASP A 34 10.43 -5.49 -5.42
C ASP A 34 9.45 -4.92 -6.46
N PRO A 35 9.93 -4.20 -7.50
CA PRO A 35 9.10 -3.67 -8.58
C PRO A 35 8.18 -4.69 -9.24
N ALA A 36 8.58 -5.97 -9.29
CA ALA A 36 7.74 -7.04 -9.82
C ALA A 36 6.46 -7.27 -9.00
N LEU A 37 6.44 -6.87 -7.72
CA LEU A 37 5.28 -6.96 -6.85
C LEU A 37 4.35 -5.75 -6.93
N TRP A 38 4.80 -4.63 -7.51
CA TRP A 38 4.06 -3.36 -7.48
C TRP A 38 2.64 -3.43 -8.06
N PRO A 39 2.39 -4.05 -9.24
CA PRO A 39 1.03 -4.13 -9.78
C PRO A 39 0.05 -4.84 -8.84
N ARG A 40 0.54 -5.89 -8.16
CA ARG A 40 -0.28 -6.65 -7.20
C ARG A 40 -0.46 -5.88 -5.88
N ILE A 41 0.57 -5.15 -5.43
CA ILE A 41 0.50 -4.28 -4.25
C ILE A 41 -0.52 -3.15 -4.49
N GLU A 42 -0.44 -2.49 -5.63
CA GLU A 42 -1.35 -1.40 -6.03
C GLU A 42 -2.80 -1.87 -6.04
N ALA A 43 -3.09 -3.00 -6.69
CA ALA A 43 -4.42 -3.56 -6.76
C ALA A 43 -5.00 -3.83 -5.35
N ALA A 44 -4.23 -4.53 -4.50
CA ALA A 44 -4.66 -4.83 -3.14
C ALA A 44 -4.83 -3.57 -2.27
N ALA A 45 -3.95 -2.58 -2.42
CA ALA A 45 -4.01 -1.33 -1.66
C ALA A 45 -5.25 -0.50 -2.04
N LYS A 46 -5.57 -0.42 -3.33
CA LYS A 46 -6.78 0.28 -3.82
C LYS A 46 -8.06 -0.43 -3.41
N GLU A 47 -8.09 -1.77 -3.47
CA GLU A 47 -9.23 -2.58 -3.00
C GLU A 47 -9.47 -2.36 -1.50
N LEU A 48 -8.43 -2.45 -0.67
CA LEU A 48 -8.54 -2.22 0.77
C LEU A 48 -9.01 -0.79 1.09
N LEU A 49 -8.49 0.22 0.38
CA LEU A 49 -8.92 1.61 0.56
C LEU A 49 -10.41 1.78 0.24
N ALA A 50 -10.90 1.17 -0.85
CA ALA A 50 -12.32 1.21 -1.20
C ALA A 50 -13.19 0.58 -0.10
N HIS A 51 -12.79 -0.56 0.46
CA HIS A 51 -13.49 -1.20 1.56
C HIS A 51 -13.51 -0.34 2.82
N GLU A 52 -12.39 0.27 3.19
CA GLU A 52 -12.29 1.17 4.34
C GLU A 52 -13.21 2.40 4.19
N MET A 53 -13.25 3.02 3.01
CA MET A 53 -14.14 4.15 2.74
C MET A 53 -15.60 3.75 2.84
N ALA A 54 -15.99 2.59 2.31
CA ALA A 54 -17.34 2.08 2.42
C ALA A 54 -17.73 1.78 3.88
N ALA A 55 -16.82 1.17 4.65
CA ALA A 55 -17.05 0.88 6.07
C ALA A 55 -17.24 2.16 6.89
N ARG A 56 -16.42 3.19 6.66
CA ARG A 56 -16.56 4.50 7.31
C ARG A 56 -17.89 5.17 6.98
N ALA A 57 -18.32 5.12 5.71
CA ALA A 57 -19.61 5.68 5.30
C ALA A 57 -20.78 4.99 6.01
N ALA A 58 -20.73 3.65 6.13
CA ALA A 58 -21.75 2.88 6.83
C ALA A 58 -21.80 3.16 8.34
N GLN A 59 -20.66 3.48 8.97
CA GLN A 59 -20.60 3.86 10.39
C GLN A 59 -21.15 5.26 10.68
N ALA A 60 -21.17 6.14 9.67
CA ALA A 60 -21.63 7.52 9.80
C ALA A 60 -23.12 7.72 9.48
N ALA A 61 -23.80 6.67 8.99
CA ALA A 61 -25.23 6.64 8.67
C ALA A 61 -26.07 6.12 9.85
#